data_AF-A0A917PBU9-F1
#
_entry.id   AF-A0A917PBU9-F1
#
_cell.length_a   1.000
_cell.length_b   1.000
_cell.length_c   1.000
_cell.angle_alpha   90.00
_cell.angle_beta   90.00
_cell.angle_gamma   90.00
#
_symmetry.space_group_name_H-M   'P 1'
#
loop_
_entity.id
_entity.type
_entity.pdbx_description
1 polymer ?
#
loop_
_entity_poly.entity_id
_entity_poly.type
_entity_poly.pdbx_seq_one_letter_code
_entity_poly.pdbx_strand_id
1 'polypeptide(L)' 'MDRDTLRTFLTTYERRMLTAAHHPSAGRCVSYRKALTVRACHLADVITDRTAAYTPIGWR' A
#
# COMPACT_ATOMS: atom_id res chain seq x y z
N MET A 1 -3.59 5.69 24.34
CA MET A 1 -4.57 4.63 24.02
C MET A 1 -4.54 3.61 25.13
N ASP A 2 -5.69 3.10 25.53
CA ASP A 2 -5.77 1.92 26.38
C ASP A 2 -5.24 0.67 25.64
N ARG A 3 -4.74 -0.33 26.38
CA ARG A 3 -4.06 -1.51 25.83
C ARG A 3 -4.99 -2.37 24.98
N ASP A 4 -6.27 -2.49 25.35
CA ASP A 4 -7.24 -3.27 24.57
C ASP A 4 -7.67 -2.52 23.30
N THR A 5 -7.71 -1.19 23.38
CA THR A 5 -7.94 -0.34 22.20
C THR A 5 -6.79 -0.47 21.20
N LEU A 6 -5.54 -0.47 21.69
CA LEU A 6 -4.35 -0.70 20.86
C LEU A 6 -4.36 -2.08 20.20
N ARG A 7 -4.66 -3.14 20.96
CA ARG A 7 -4.74 -4.51 20.42
C ARG A 7 -5.78 -4.63 19.32
N THR A 8 -6.95 -4.04 19.53
CA THR A 8 -8.06 -4.05 18.56
C THR A 8 -7.68 -3.33 17.28
N PHE A 9 -7.04 -2.17 17.41
CA PHE A 9 -6.54 -1.40 16.27
C PHE A 9 -5.50 -2.21 15.48
N LEU A 10 -4.49 -2.75 16.14
CA LEU A 10 -3.42 -3.51 15.48
C LEU A 10 -3.97 -4.72 14.73
N THR A 11 -4.88 -5.48 15.35
CA THR A 11 -5.49 -6.65 14.72
C THR A 11 -6.27 -6.27 13.46
N THR A 12 -7.06 -5.19 13.53
CA THR A 12 -7.84 -4.71 12.38
C THR A 12 -6.92 -4.16 11.28
N TYR A 13 -5.87 -3.43 11.66
CA TYR A 13 -4.87 -2.90 10.75
C TYR A 13 -4.12 -4.02 10.01
N GLU A 14 -3.67 -5.05 10.72
CA GLU A 14 -2.99 -6.20 10.13
C GLU A 14 -3.87 -6.96 9.16
N ARG A 15 -5.15 -7.18 9.51
CA ARG A 15 -6.13 -7.78 8.58
C ARG A 15 -6.27 -6.95 7.31
N ARG A 16 -6.42 -5.62 7.43
CA ARG A 16 -6.51 -4.72 6.28
C ARG A 16 -5.26 -4.74 5.40
N MET A 17 -4.07 -4.88 6.00
CA MET A 17 -2.81 -4.98 5.26
C MET A 17 -2.73 -6.22 4.37
N LEU A 18 -3.43 -7.30 4.74
CA LEU A 18 -3.48 -8.55 3.99
C LEU A 18 -4.66 -8.63 3.00
N THR A 19 -5.67 -7.78 3.15
CA THR A 19 -6.82 -7.72 2.24
C THR A 19 -6.35 -7.44 0.82
N ALA A 20 -6.69 -8.33 -0.11
CA ALA A 20 -6.45 -8.16 -1.53
C ALA A 20 -7.45 -7.16 -2.11
N ALA A 21 -6.94 -6.18 -2.85
CA ALA A 21 -7.74 -5.20 -3.56
C ALA A 21 -7.22 -5.05 -4.98
N HIS A 22 -8.09 -4.65 -5.90
CA HIS A 22 -7.71 -4.42 -7.28
C HIS A 22 -6.77 -3.22 -7.36
N HIS A 23 -5.52 -3.46 -7.76
CA HIS A 23 -4.51 -2.41 -7.85
C HIS A 23 -4.55 -1.77 -9.24
N PRO A 24 -4.94 -0.49 -9.37
CA PRO A 24 -5.21 0.12 -10.66
C PRO A 24 -3.98 0.18 -11.57
N SER A 25 -2.78 0.36 -11.03
CA SER A 25 -1.53 0.42 -11.83
C SER A 25 -0.81 -0.92 -12.00
N ALA A 26 -1.22 -1.99 -11.30
CA ALA A 26 -0.58 -3.30 -11.44
C ALA A 26 -1.43 -4.31 -12.22
N GLY A 27 -2.67 -3.94 -12.59
CA GLY A 27 -3.58 -4.79 -13.36
C GLY A 27 -3.97 -6.09 -12.68
N ARG A 28 -3.77 -6.20 -11.35
CA ARG A 28 -3.99 -7.43 -10.58
C ARG A 28 -4.43 -7.12 -9.15
N CYS A 29 -5.09 -8.09 -8.52
CA CYS A 29 -5.37 -8.05 -7.09
C CYS A 29 -4.08 -8.20 -6.30
N VAL A 30 -3.74 -7.21 -5.47
CA VAL A 30 -2.60 -7.27 -4.56
C VAL A 30 -3.05 -6.90 -3.15
N SER A 31 -2.36 -7.42 -2.14
CA SER A 31 -2.59 -6.99 -0.76
C SER A 31 -2.22 -5.52 -0.58
N TYR A 32 -2.87 -4.84 0.37
CA TYR A 32 -2.57 -3.44 0.68
C TYR A 32 -1.09 -3.23 1.02
N ARG A 33 -0.49 -4.18 1.74
CA ARG A 33 0.96 -4.19 2.03
C ARG A 33 1.80 -4.23 0.75
N LYS A 34 1.45 -5.09 -0.20
CA LYS A 34 2.19 -5.20 -1.48
C LYS A 34 2.04 -3.93 -2.32
N ALA A 35 0.87 -3.30 -2.30
CA ALA A 35 0.64 -2.03 -2.98
C ALA A 35 1.52 -0.91 -2.44
N LEU A 36 1.71 -0.83 -1.11
CA LEU A 36 2.63 0.13 -0.50
C LEU A 36 4.08 -0.11 -0.95
N THR A 37 4.51 -1.36 -1.05
CA THR A 37 5.85 -1.70 -1.58
C THR A 37 6.00 -1.26 -3.03
N VAL A 38 5.02 -1.56 -3.89
CA VAL A 38 5.04 -1.13 -5.30
C VAL A 38 5.13 0.38 -5.41
N ARG A 39 4.39 1.11 -4.56
CA ARG A 39 4.42 2.58 -4.50
C ARG A 39 5.80 3.11 -4.09
N ALA A 40 6.45 2.47 -3.10
CA ALA A 40 7.79 2.84 -2.66
C ALA A 40 8.83 2.59 -3.75
N CYS A 41 8.75 1.47 -4.47
CA CYS A 41 9.62 1.20 -5.61
C CYS A 41 9.43 2.24 -6.72
N HIS A 42 8.19 2.55 -7.08
CA HIS A 42 7.90 3.57 -8.09
C HIS A 42 8.44 4.95 -7.71
N LEU A 43 8.36 5.32 -6.43
CA LEU A 43 8.95 6.56 -5.94
C LEU A 43 10.48 6.53 -6.05
N ALA A 44 11.11 5.41 -5.72
CA ALA A 44 12.56 5.24 -5.89
C ALA A 44 12.99 5.31 -7.36
N ASP A 45 12.20 4.76 -8.28
CA ASP A 45 12.46 4.83 -9.72
C ASP A 45 12.37 6.28 -10.24
N VAL A 46 11.43 7.07 -9.72
CA VAL A 46 11.33 8.50 -10.07
C VAL A 46 12.50 9.30 -9.50
N ILE A 47 12.91 9.02 -8.25
CA ILE A 47 14.08 9.70 -7.62
C ILE A 47 15.39 9.35 -8.35
N THR A 48 15.49 8.16 -8.92
CA THR A 48 16.68 7.68 -9.63
C THR A 48 16.62 7.90 -11.14
N ASP A 49 15.70 8.76 -11.61
CA ASP A 49 15.48 9.12 -13.03
C ASP A 49 15.18 7.93 -13.96
N ARG A 50 14.75 6.78 -13.41
CA ARG A 50 14.32 5.60 -14.18
C ARG A 50 12.90 5.73 -14.69
N THR A 51 12.11 6.64 -14.12
CA THR A 51 10.73 6.94 -14.53
C THR A 51 10.49 8.44 -14.46
N ALA A 52 9.89 9.00 -15.51
CA ALA A 52 9.78 10.45 -15.67
C ALA A 52 8.82 11.14 -14.69
N ALA A 53 7.82 10.42 -14.15
CA ALA A 53 6.81 11.03 -13.29
C ALA A 53 6.23 10.05 -12.28
N TYR A 54 5.95 10.56 -11.08
CA TYR A 54 5.26 9.82 -10.04
C TYR A 54 3.74 9.89 -10.21
N THR A 55 3.07 8.76 -10.41
CA THR A 55 1.60 8.67 -10.47
C THR A 55 1.04 8.06 -9.19
N PRO A 56 0.26 8.81 -8.38
CA PRO A 56 -0.34 8.28 -7.16
C PRO A 56 -1.44 7.25 -7.48
N ILE A 57 -1.53 6.23 -6.64
CA ILE A 57 -2.63 5.25 -6.70
C ILE A 57 -3.82 5.82 -5.93
N GLY A 58 -4.92 6.07 -6.65
CA GLY A 58 -6.22 6.35 -6.06
C GLY A 58 -6.92 5.05 -5.66
N TRP A 59 -7.18 4.87 -4.37
CA TRP A 59 -8.01 3.79 -3.86
C TRP A 59 -9.45 4.32 -3.84
N ARG A 60 -10.34 3.67 -4.58
CA ARG A 60 -11.79 3.96 -4.57
C ARG A 60 -12.52 2.94 -3.73
#